data_AF-A0AAW6C7I5-F1
#
_entry.id   AF-A0AAW6C7I5-F1
#
_cell.length_a   1.000
_cell.length_b   1.000
_cell.length_c   1.000
_cell.angle_alpha   90.00
_cell.angle_beta   90.00
_cell.angle_gamma   90.00
#
_symmetry.space_group_name_H-M   'P 1'
#
loop_
_entity.id
_entity.type
_entity.pdbx_description
1 polymer ?
#
loop_
_entity_poly.entity_id
_entity_poly.type
_entity_poly.pdbx_seq_one_letter_code
_entity_poly.pdbx_strand_id
1 'polypeptide(L)'
;MAKDDYFVLVNKFLRYLYKCLKQNIAPDWNLLAPNTKDFPVHEEYFTYMLAHLLADGYIEGIAEVRRIGSPVQFKETSGLKITPAGIEYLEENSTMKRVTEFLGPAGEIAGTVLSKFW
;
A
#
# COMPACT_ATOMS: atom_id res chain seq x y z
N MET A 1 9.41 -13.40 -8.09
CA MET A 1 8.95 -13.16 -6.70
C MET A 1 7.50 -13.59 -6.60
N ALA A 2 7.04 -14.03 -5.42
CA ALA A 2 5.65 -14.49 -5.25
C ALA A 2 4.69 -13.30 -5.13
N LYS A 3 3.41 -13.46 -5.48
CA LYS A 3 2.42 -12.35 -5.48
C LYS A 3 2.02 -11.89 -4.06
N ASP A 4 2.23 -12.77 -3.10
CA ASP A 4 1.98 -12.64 -1.66
C ASP A 4 3.26 -12.33 -0.87
N ASP A 5 4.39 -12.10 -1.54
CA ASP A 5 5.63 -11.67 -0.90
C ASP A 5 5.48 -10.27 -0.30
N TYR A 6 6.04 -10.07 0.91
CA TYR A 6 5.93 -8.82 1.66
C TYR A 6 6.31 -7.59 0.83
N PHE A 7 7.48 -7.62 0.18
CA PHE A 7 7.98 -6.46 -0.56
C PHE A 7 7.20 -6.24 -1.85
N VAL A 8 6.61 -7.28 -2.44
CA VAL A 8 5.68 -7.15 -3.58
C VAL A 8 4.42 -6.38 -3.17
N LEU A 9 3.84 -6.72 -2.02
CA LEU A 9 2.62 -6.07 -1.51
C LEU A 9 2.90 -4.62 -1.09
N VAL A 10 3.99 -4.38 -0.38
CA VAL A 10 4.44 -3.02 -0.01
C VAL A 10 4.68 -2.16 -1.26
N ASN A 11 5.35 -2.69 -2.28
CA ASN A 11 5.60 -1.96 -3.52
C ASN A 11 4.31 -1.56 -4.22
N LYS A 12 3.36 -2.48 -4.37
CA LYS A 12 2.04 -2.17 -4.95
C LYS A 12 1.30 -1.09 -4.16
N PHE A 13 1.28 -1.22 -2.83
CA PHE A 13 0.60 -0.29 -1.94
C PHE A 13 1.17 1.13 -2.05
N LEU A 14 2.50 1.27 -1.91
CA LEU A 14 3.16 2.57 -1.97
C LEU A 14 3.09 3.20 -3.37
N ARG A 15 3.24 2.40 -4.45
CA ARG A 15 3.07 2.91 -5.83
C ARG A 15 1.66 3.45 -6.08
N TYR A 16 0.64 2.78 -5.55
CA TYR A 16 -0.73 3.26 -5.64
C TYR A 16 -0.92 4.58 -4.92
N LEU A 17 -0.50 4.67 -3.65
CA LEU A 17 -0.58 5.91 -2.89
C LEU A 17 0.20 7.05 -3.55
N TYR A 18 1.37 6.76 -4.13
CA TYR A 18 2.15 7.76 -4.85
C TYR A 18 1.44 8.25 -6.12
N LYS A 19 0.77 7.35 -6.86
CA LYS A 19 -0.07 7.73 -8.00
C LYS A 19 -1.25 8.61 -7.56
N CYS A 20 -1.94 8.25 -6.48
CA CYS A 20 -3.00 9.06 -5.90
C CYS A 20 -2.51 10.47 -5.51
N LEU A 21 -1.35 10.54 -4.85
CA LEU A 21 -0.73 11.81 -4.47
C LEU A 21 -0.41 12.70 -5.68
N LYS A 22 0.21 12.14 -6.74
CA LYS A 22 0.53 12.88 -7.98
C LYS A 22 -0.71 13.41 -8.71
N GLN A 23 -1.81 12.68 -8.61
CA GLN A 23 -3.07 12.99 -9.29
C GLN A 23 -4.03 13.81 -8.43
N ASN A 24 -3.67 14.11 -7.19
CA ASN A 24 -4.52 14.79 -6.22
C ASN A 24 -5.89 14.09 -6.02
N ILE A 25 -5.88 12.76 -5.93
CA ILE A 25 -7.07 11.94 -5.65
C ILE A 25 -6.93 11.20 -4.31
N ALA A 26 -8.05 10.94 -3.64
CA ALA A 26 -8.07 10.13 -2.42
C ALA A 26 -7.88 8.64 -2.76
N PRO A 27 -7.12 7.87 -1.97
CA PRO A 27 -7.06 6.41 -2.09
C PRO A 27 -8.44 5.75 -1.88
N ASP A 28 -8.73 4.72 -2.66
CA ASP A 28 -9.93 3.90 -2.53
C ASP A 28 -9.64 2.67 -1.65
N TRP A 29 -10.27 2.64 -0.48
CA TRP A 29 -10.14 1.53 0.47
C TRP A 29 -10.65 0.19 -0.08
N ASN A 30 -11.55 0.19 -1.07
CA ASN A 30 -12.00 -1.05 -1.71
C ASN A 30 -10.90 -1.71 -2.55
N LEU A 31 -9.94 -0.91 -3.03
CA LEU A 31 -8.75 -1.40 -3.73
C LEU A 31 -7.63 -1.80 -2.76
N LEU A 32 -7.64 -1.26 -1.54
CA LEU A 32 -6.65 -1.48 -0.49
C LEU A 32 -7.18 -2.45 0.58
N ALA A 33 -7.62 -3.62 0.15
CA ALA A 33 -8.22 -4.63 1.03
C ALA A 33 -7.54 -6.00 0.90
N PRO A 34 -7.42 -6.76 2.01
CA PRO A 34 -6.95 -8.15 1.99
C PRO A 34 -7.92 -9.07 1.24
N ASN A 35 -7.49 -10.29 0.94
CA ASN A 35 -8.27 -11.30 0.20
C ASN A 35 -8.74 -10.82 -1.18
N THR A 36 -8.00 -9.90 -1.79
CA THR A 36 -8.26 -9.40 -3.15
C THR A 36 -7.24 -9.95 -4.14
N LYS A 37 -7.48 -9.76 -5.44
CA LYS A 37 -6.51 -10.12 -6.49
C LYS A 37 -5.19 -9.35 -6.34
N ASP A 38 -5.26 -8.09 -5.89
CA ASP A 38 -4.10 -7.21 -5.76
C ASP A 38 -3.33 -7.46 -4.46
N PHE A 39 -4.06 -7.81 -3.37
CA PHE A 39 -3.52 -8.23 -2.08
C PHE A 39 -4.07 -9.61 -1.69
N PRO A 40 -3.53 -10.70 -2.26
CA PRO A 40 -4.00 -12.08 -2.05
C PRO A 40 -3.47 -12.67 -0.74
N VAL A 41 -3.62 -11.93 0.35
CA VAL A 41 -3.21 -12.32 1.71
C VAL A 41 -4.35 -12.16 2.69
N HIS A 42 -4.30 -12.93 3.78
CA HIS A 42 -5.29 -12.85 4.85
C HIS A 42 -5.15 -11.53 5.64
N GLU A 43 -6.17 -11.22 6.43
CA GLU A 43 -6.32 -9.93 7.13
C GLU A 43 -5.17 -9.63 8.09
N GLU A 44 -4.69 -10.62 8.84
CA GLU A 44 -3.59 -10.42 9.80
C GLU A 44 -2.28 -10.03 9.11
N TYR A 45 -1.95 -10.64 7.96
CA TYR A 45 -0.77 -10.28 7.19
C TYR A 45 -0.87 -8.86 6.63
N PHE A 46 -2.04 -8.49 6.10
CA PHE A 46 -2.25 -7.13 5.57
C PHE A 46 -2.19 -6.09 6.68
N THR A 47 -2.76 -6.41 7.85
CA THR A 47 -2.71 -5.58 9.06
C THR A 47 -1.28 -5.41 9.56
N TYR A 48 -0.50 -6.50 9.57
CA TYR A 48 0.93 -6.46 9.88
C TYR A 48 1.70 -5.52 8.92
N MET A 49 1.46 -5.65 7.62
CA MET A 49 2.05 -4.76 6.61
C MET A 49 1.72 -3.29 6.90
N LEU A 50 0.44 -2.94 7.08
CA LEU A 50 0.01 -1.57 7.36
C LEU A 50 0.60 -1.01 8.65
N ALA A 51 0.64 -1.82 9.73
CA ALA A 51 1.20 -1.40 11.00
C ALA A 51 2.68 -1.02 10.87
N HIS A 52 3.45 -1.82 10.13
CA HIS A 52 4.87 -1.55 9.88
C HIS A 52 5.10 -0.35 8.96
N LEU A 53 4.32 -0.21 7.88
CA LEU A 53 4.41 0.98 7.02
C LEU A 53 4.11 2.27 7.78
N LEU A 54 3.14 2.23 8.71
CA LEU A 54 2.80 3.36 9.56
C LEU A 54 3.91 3.63 10.61
N ALA A 55 4.39 2.60 11.29
CA ALA A 55 5.42 2.71 12.32
C ALA A 55 6.77 3.20 11.76
N ASP A 56 7.14 2.75 10.57
CA ASP A 56 8.36 3.18 9.87
C ASP A 56 8.21 4.57 9.21
N GLY A 57 7.00 5.17 9.28
CA GLY A 57 6.73 6.50 8.76
C GLY A 57 6.64 6.56 7.24
N TYR A 58 6.45 5.44 6.55
CA TYR A 58 6.28 5.40 5.09
C TYR A 58 4.90 5.85 4.64
N ILE A 59 3.91 5.75 5.52
CA ILE A 59 2.54 6.21 5.30
C ILE A 59 2.03 7.02 6.47
N GLU A 60 1.04 7.88 6.22
CA GLU A 60 0.42 8.74 7.21
C GLU A 60 -1.10 8.89 6.99
N GLY A 61 -1.75 9.62 7.91
CA GLY A 61 -3.17 9.96 7.81
C GLY A 61 -4.14 8.83 8.18
N ILE A 62 -3.61 7.79 8.82
CA ILE A 62 -4.35 6.77 9.53
C ILE A 62 -3.79 6.62 10.96
N ALA A 63 -4.60 6.11 11.87
CA ALA A 63 -4.18 5.75 13.22
C ALA A 63 -4.56 4.31 13.51
N GLU A 64 -3.65 3.60 14.19
CA GLU A 64 -3.91 2.27 14.69
C GLU A 64 -4.85 2.33 15.92
N VAL A 65 -5.89 1.52 15.91
CA VAL A 65 -6.88 1.40 16.98
C VAL A 65 -6.78 -0.01 17.56
N ARG A 66 -6.25 -0.10 18.78
CA ARG A 66 -6.16 -1.35 19.54
C ARG A 66 -7.27 -1.41 20.57
N ARG A 67 -8.12 -2.44 20.47
CA ARG A 67 -9.09 -2.79 21.53
C ARG A 67 -8.69 -4.12 22.14
N ILE A 68 -8.78 -4.21 23.46
CA ILE A 68 -8.47 -5.44 24.19
C ILE A 68 -9.35 -6.57 23.66
N GLY A 69 -8.73 -7.69 23.28
CA GLY A 69 -9.44 -8.87 22.77
C GLY A 69 -9.99 -8.73 21.35
N SER A 70 -9.59 -7.70 20.59
CA SER A 70 -9.96 -7.54 19.18
C SER A 70 -8.72 -7.45 18.28
N PRO A 71 -8.83 -7.84 17.00
CA PRO A 71 -7.79 -7.56 16.02
C PRO A 71 -7.47 -6.06 15.94
N VAL A 72 -6.24 -5.75 15.53
CA VAL A 72 -5.81 -4.39 15.23
C VAL A 72 -6.68 -3.83 14.11
N GLN A 73 -7.18 -2.61 14.29
CA GLN A 73 -7.93 -1.88 13.27
C GLN A 73 -7.23 -0.57 12.92
N PHE A 74 -7.52 -0.02 11.75
CA PHE A 74 -7.04 1.30 11.34
C PHE A 74 -8.22 2.23 11.11
N LYS A 75 -8.06 3.48 11.54
CA LYS A 75 -9.02 4.56 11.27
C LYS A 75 -8.32 5.68 10.53
N GLU A 76 -8.94 6.18 9.48
CA GLU A 76 -8.49 7.38 8.78
C GLU A 76 -8.60 8.62 9.69
N THR A 77 -7.57 9.45 9.68
CA THR A 77 -7.48 10.66 10.51
C THR A 77 -7.43 11.93 9.67
N SER A 78 -6.49 12.01 8.72
CA SER A 78 -6.28 13.17 7.84
C SER A 78 -6.21 12.82 6.36
N GLY A 79 -6.53 11.58 5.99
CA GLY A 79 -6.42 11.05 4.64
C GLY A 79 -5.18 10.18 4.47
N LEU A 80 -5.37 8.91 4.11
CA LEU A 80 -4.26 7.98 3.86
C LEU A 80 -3.35 8.53 2.75
N LYS A 81 -2.06 8.67 3.04
CA LYS A 81 -1.05 9.16 2.10
C LYS A 81 0.28 8.45 2.27
N ILE A 82 1.07 8.44 1.21
CA ILE A 82 2.50 8.12 1.27
C ILE A 82 3.27 9.35 1.73
N THR A 83 4.30 9.16 2.55
CA THR A 83 5.19 10.24 3.02
C THR A 83 6.41 10.39 2.10
N PRO A 84 7.21 11.47 2.24
CA PRO A 84 8.51 11.56 1.56
C PRO A 84 9.44 10.37 1.85
N ALA A 85 9.45 9.86 3.09
CA ALA A 85 10.24 8.69 3.47
C ALA A 85 9.74 7.42 2.75
N GLY A 86 8.43 7.26 2.60
CA GLY A 86 7.85 6.17 1.82
C GLY A 86 8.19 6.25 0.33
N ILE A 87 8.24 7.46 -0.23
CA ILE A 87 8.66 7.69 -1.62
C ILE A 87 10.14 7.34 -1.80
N GLU A 88 11.02 7.81 -0.91
CA GLU A 88 12.45 7.48 -0.95
C GLU A 88 12.68 5.97 -0.80
N TYR A 89 11.98 5.32 0.13
CA TYR A 89 12.03 3.87 0.26
C TYR A 89 11.60 3.16 -1.03
N LEU A 90 10.51 3.61 -1.66
CA LEU A 90 10.01 3.04 -2.90
C LEU A 90 10.98 3.22 -4.08
N GLU A 91 11.55 4.41 -4.21
CA GLU A 91 12.34 4.82 -5.38
C GLU A 91 13.83 4.48 -5.24
N GLU A 92 14.41 4.48 -4.04
CA GLU A 92 15.86 4.35 -3.84
C GLU A 92 16.31 3.02 -3.21
N ASN A 93 15.44 2.30 -2.51
CA ASN A 93 15.81 1.01 -1.92
C ASN A 93 16.07 -0.05 -3.00
N SER A 94 17.20 -0.76 -2.89
CA SER A 94 17.62 -1.75 -3.89
C SER A 94 16.67 -2.95 -4.01
N THR A 95 16.05 -3.39 -2.93
CA THR A 95 15.01 -4.42 -2.95
C THR A 95 13.77 -3.91 -3.67
N MET A 96 13.34 -2.68 -3.38
CA MET A 96 12.17 -2.08 -4.02
C MET A 96 12.36 -1.84 -5.52
N LYS A 97 13.56 -1.43 -5.95
CA LYS A 97 13.91 -1.32 -7.38
C LYS A 97 13.75 -2.66 -8.09
N ARG A 98 14.31 -3.75 -7.52
CA ARG A 98 14.16 -5.11 -8.08
C ARG A 98 12.71 -5.57 -8.14
N VAL A 99 11.91 -5.26 -7.12
CA VAL A 99 10.47 -5.57 -7.12
C VAL A 99 9.75 -4.80 -8.22
N THR A 100 10.02 -3.50 -8.37
CA THR A 100 9.44 -2.65 -9.41
C THR A 100 9.78 -3.19 -10.81
N GLU A 101 11.04 -3.57 -11.04
CA GLU A 101 11.47 -4.20 -12.30
C GLU A 101 10.76 -5.54 -12.56
N PHE A 102 10.65 -6.38 -11.52
CA PHE A 102 9.95 -7.67 -11.61
C PHE A 102 8.46 -7.49 -11.94
N LEU A 103 7.80 -6.50 -11.35
CA LEU A 103 6.36 -6.27 -11.53
C LEU A 103 6.04 -5.55 -12.84
N GLY A 104 6.89 -4.64 -13.29
CA GLY A 104 6.64 -3.79 -14.46
C GLY A 104 5.25 -3.12 -14.41
N PRO A 105 4.56 -2.97 -15.56
CA PRO A 105 3.20 -2.43 -15.60
C PRO A 105 2.17 -3.26 -14.82
N ALA A 106 2.39 -4.58 -14.67
CA ALA A 106 1.49 -5.47 -13.95
C ALA A 106 1.47 -5.25 -12.43
N GLY A 107 2.40 -4.44 -11.90
CA GLY A 107 2.37 -3.98 -10.52
C GLY A 107 1.36 -2.85 -10.24
N GLU A 108 0.72 -2.27 -11.27
CA GLU A 108 -0.36 -1.31 -11.03
C GLU A 108 -1.62 -2.03 -10.50
N ILE A 109 -2.23 -1.49 -9.44
CA ILE A 109 -3.51 -1.96 -8.92
C ILE A 109 -4.55 -1.89 -10.05
N ALA A 110 -5.24 -3.00 -10.31
CA ALA A 110 -6.02 -3.21 -11.54
C ALA A 110 -7.08 -2.13 -11.78
N GLY A 111 -7.71 -1.64 -10.70
CA GLY A 111 -8.72 -0.57 -10.77
C GLY A 111 -8.18 0.79 -11.25
N THR A 112 -6.87 1.01 -11.17
CA THR A 112 -6.26 2.29 -11.57
C THR A 112 -5.84 2.36 -13.04
N VAL A 113 -5.81 1.22 -13.72
CA VAL A 113 -5.44 1.16 -15.15
C VAL A 113 -6.59 1.66 -16.03
N LEU A 114 -7.83 1.49 -15.57
CA LEU A 114 -9.05 1.90 -16.30
C LEU A 114 -9.34 3.41 -16.22
N SER A 115 -8.77 4.14 -15.27
CA SER A 115 -8.95 5.59 -15.12
C SER A 115 -8.26 6.46 -16.18
N LYS A 116 -7.43 5.86 -17.05
CA LYS A 116 -6.72 6.57 -18.13
C LYS A 116 -7.48 6.64 -19.47
N PHE A 117 -8.69 6.10 -19.55
CA PHE A 117 -9.44 5.95 -20.82
C PHE A 117 -10.80 6.67 -20.88
N TRP A 118 -11.03 7.70 -20.05
CA TRP A 118 -12.19 8.60 -20.18
C TRP A 118 -11.77 10.06 -20.05
#